data_AF-A0A5J4UKT1-F1
#
_entry.id   AF-A0A5J4UKT1-F1
#
_cell.length_a   1.000
_cell.length_b   1.000
_cell.length_c   1.000
_cell.angle_alpha   90.00
_cell.angle_beta   90.00
_cell.angle_gamma   90.00
#
_symmetry.space_group_name_H-M   'P 1'
#
loop_
_entity.id
_entity.type
_entity.pdbx_description
1 polymer ?
#
loop_
_entity_poly.entity_id
_entity_poly.type
_entity_poly.pdbx_seq_one_letter_code
_entity_poly.pdbx_strand_id
1 'polypeptide(L)'
;EIHWDLVLHFNSDEDEEEEKDLNSLFHHQHYPFSSLSPEIADITILLSAPSKTFNLPSLLCSYAIITNPKLKQQFDFRMTCNAHRMKNCVAFPAIIAAYTQCSYWVDKTRKLYRDNFLIVKKFFLQEKYSNLVDVVEQEATFLLFINFNKAIAHFKYIDPMTKQEIYPLPRNIDIVTGKSFIPEINDGGTFDPLNPDALKSFFFERIAVLFMEGAQFSLEDGDGWIRLNLATEPKIILEIVHRIGELLDQLEEEIKARDK
;
A
#
# COMPACT_ATOMS: atom_id res chain seq x y z
N GLU A 1 14.46 3.43 -13.29
CA GLU A 1 13.80 3.80 -12.02
C GLU A 1 12.43 4.41 -12.32
N ILE A 2 11.40 4.12 -11.51
CA ILE A 2 10.09 4.79 -11.61
C ILE A 2 9.97 5.74 -10.42
N HIS A 3 9.89 7.03 -10.72
CA HIS A 3 9.83 8.10 -9.73
C HIS A 3 8.42 8.36 -9.21
N TRP A 4 8.36 8.70 -7.93
CA TRP A 4 7.17 9.21 -7.27
C TRP A 4 7.50 10.57 -6.66
N ASP A 5 6.77 11.62 -7.04
CA ASP A 5 7.01 12.97 -6.50
C ASP A 5 6.29 13.20 -5.14
N LEU A 6 5.73 12.13 -4.57
CA LEU A 6 4.89 12.13 -3.38
C LEU A 6 5.65 11.56 -2.19
N VAL A 7 6.47 12.40 -1.61
CA VAL A 7 7.05 12.19 -0.28
C VAL A 7 6.18 12.88 0.75
N LEU A 8 5.88 12.19 1.84
CA LEU A 8 5.13 12.77 2.95
C LEU A 8 6.05 13.76 3.66
N HIS A 9 5.78 15.06 3.51
CA HIS A 9 6.51 16.12 4.20
C HIS A 9 5.76 16.51 5.48
N PHE A 10 6.46 16.58 6.61
CA PHE A 10 5.92 16.99 7.90
C PHE A 10 6.68 18.25 8.34
N ASN A 11 6.11 19.46 8.16
CA ASN A 11 6.78 20.69 8.59
C ASN A 11 6.83 20.82 10.12
N SER A 12 7.94 21.33 10.64
CA SER A 12 8.25 21.51 12.07
C SER A 12 7.78 22.85 12.68
N ASP A 13 7.17 23.74 11.91
CA ASP A 13 7.22 25.17 12.26
C ASP A 13 5.96 25.74 12.92
N GLU A 14 4.93 24.93 13.12
CA GLU A 14 3.77 25.27 13.96
C GLU A 14 3.37 23.97 14.65
N ASP A 15 3.61 23.82 15.96
CA ASP A 15 2.76 23.09 16.92
C ASP A 15 3.47 22.96 18.29
N GLU A 16 2.67 23.10 19.35
CA GLU A 16 3.05 23.34 20.74
C GLU A 16 3.94 22.25 21.40
N GLU A 17 4.61 22.61 22.50
CA GLU A 17 5.72 21.89 23.16
C GLU A 17 5.47 20.43 23.58
N GLU A 18 4.27 19.87 23.46
CA GLU A 18 3.97 18.46 23.76
C GLU A 18 4.08 17.51 22.54
N GLU A 19 4.24 18.02 21.31
CA GLU A 19 4.27 17.21 20.08
C GLU A 19 5.67 17.06 19.42
N LYS A 20 6.72 17.54 20.09
CA LYS A 20 8.11 17.55 19.57
C LYS A 20 8.71 16.16 19.33
N ASP A 21 8.31 15.15 20.12
CA ASP A 21 8.85 13.78 20.00
C ASP A 21 8.22 12.97 18.85
N LEU A 22 7.00 13.32 18.41
CA LEU A 22 6.36 12.71 17.24
C LEU A 22 6.74 13.41 15.93
N ASN A 23 7.04 14.70 15.97
CA ASN A 23 7.31 15.51 14.79
C ASN A 23 8.79 15.51 14.35
N SER A 24 9.74 15.02 15.17
CA SER A 24 11.16 14.94 14.77
C SER A 24 11.49 13.80 13.79
N LEU A 25 10.49 13.03 13.35
CA LEU A 25 10.70 11.71 12.74
C LEU A 25 10.47 11.62 11.21
N PHE A 26 9.99 12.66 10.52
CA PHE A 26 9.42 12.43 9.17
C PHE A 26 9.70 13.53 8.12
N HIS A 27 10.92 14.06 8.03
CA HIS A 27 11.38 14.76 6.83
C HIS A 27 12.10 13.78 5.90
N HIS A 28 11.35 13.00 5.13
CA HIS A 28 11.95 12.19 4.08
C HIS A 28 12.12 13.06 2.83
N GLN A 29 13.33 13.02 2.25
CA GLN A 29 13.62 13.67 0.98
C GLN A 29 13.86 12.58 -0.06
N HIS A 30 13.12 12.66 -1.17
CA HIS A 30 13.37 11.76 -2.29
C HIS A 30 14.57 12.25 -3.10
N TYR A 31 15.54 11.37 -3.29
CA TYR A 31 16.71 11.61 -4.13
C TYR A 31 16.61 10.72 -5.37
N PRO A 32 16.50 11.30 -6.59
CA PRO A 32 16.59 10.51 -7.80
C PRO A 32 17.85 9.65 -7.83
N PHE A 33 17.74 8.37 -8.18
CA PHE A 33 18.95 7.52 -8.27
C PHE A 33 19.98 8.09 -9.25
N SER A 34 19.51 8.67 -10.36
CA SER A 34 20.37 9.35 -11.34
C SER A 34 21.05 10.62 -10.82
N SER A 35 20.67 11.15 -9.64
CA SER A 35 21.28 12.33 -9.03
C SER A 35 22.49 12.02 -8.16
N LEU A 36 22.76 10.74 -7.88
CA LEU A 36 23.82 10.31 -6.97
C LEU A 36 25.23 10.58 -7.52
N SER A 37 25.47 10.36 -8.82
CA SER A 37 26.73 10.73 -9.48
C SER A 37 26.56 10.80 -11.01
N PRO A 38 27.46 11.49 -11.74
CA PRO A 38 27.46 11.49 -13.20
C PRO A 38 27.60 10.09 -13.81
N GLU A 39 28.41 9.22 -13.21
CA GLU A 39 28.63 7.84 -13.67
C GLU A 39 27.35 7.01 -13.51
N ILE A 40 26.61 7.19 -12.41
CA ILE A 40 25.32 6.54 -12.19
C ILE A 40 24.27 7.10 -13.17
N ALA A 41 24.25 8.41 -13.39
CA ALA A 41 23.35 9.04 -14.35
C ALA A 41 23.57 8.47 -15.77
N ASP A 42 24.83 8.25 -16.17
CA ASP A 42 25.21 7.78 -17.50
C ASP A 42 24.73 6.34 -17.80
N ILE A 43 24.42 5.55 -16.77
CA ILE A 43 23.87 4.19 -16.90
C ILE A 43 22.39 4.08 -16.51
N THR A 44 21.73 5.20 -16.20
CA THR A 44 20.36 5.21 -15.65
C THR A 44 19.35 5.81 -16.63
N ILE A 45 18.20 5.15 -16.76
CA ILE A 45 16.99 5.73 -17.36
C ILE A 45 16.03 6.05 -16.21
N LEU A 46 15.80 7.34 -15.97
CA LEU A 46 14.82 7.82 -15.00
C LEU A 46 13.47 7.97 -15.70
N LEU A 47 12.44 7.28 -15.19
CA LEU A 47 11.07 7.37 -15.67
C LEU A 47 10.23 8.07 -14.60
N SER A 48 9.51 9.12 -14.98
CA SER A 48 8.59 9.81 -14.07
C SER A 48 7.29 10.19 -14.80
N ALA A 49 6.28 10.57 -14.03
CA ALA A 49 4.98 10.96 -14.54
C ALA A 49 4.21 11.81 -13.53
N PRO A 50 3.37 12.77 -13.98
CA PRO A 50 2.47 13.50 -13.10
C PRO A 50 1.31 12.64 -12.57
N SER A 51 1.16 11.40 -13.07
CA SER A 51 -0.07 10.60 -12.95
C SER A 51 -0.46 10.32 -11.51
N LYS A 52 0.50 9.98 -10.67
CA LYS A 52 0.26 9.65 -9.26
C LYS A 52 0.24 10.88 -8.40
N THR A 53 1.16 11.81 -8.66
CA THR A 53 1.25 13.09 -7.97
C THR A 53 -0.06 13.84 -8.09
N PHE A 54 -0.55 14.09 -9.30
CA PHE A 54 -1.71 14.94 -9.57
C PHE A 54 -3.01 14.16 -9.84
N ASN A 55 -3.03 12.84 -9.61
CA ASN A 55 -4.16 11.97 -9.92
C ASN A 55 -4.63 12.06 -11.40
N LEU A 56 -3.68 11.99 -12.33
CA LEU A 56 -3.88 12.06 -13.78
C LEU A 56 -3.50 10.76 -14.54
N PRO A 57 -3.78 9.54 -14.03
CA PRO A 57 -3.34 8.32 -14.71
C PRO A 57 -3.99 8.12 -16.09
N SER A 58 -5.21 8.61 -16.29
CA SER A 58 -5.95 8.49 -17.55
C SER A 58 -5.37 9.34 -18.69
N LEU A 59 -4.50 10.31 -18.39
CA LEU A 59 -3.87 11.13 -19.43
C LEU A 59 -2.74 10.38 -20.16
N LEU A 60 -2.35 9.19 -19.68
CA LEU A 60 -1.35 8.32 -20.31
C LEU A 60 -0.07 9.09 -20.66
N CYS A 61 0.42 9.89 -19.73
CA CYS A 61 1.59 10.72 -19.94
C CYS A 61 2.65 10.50 -18.89
N SER A 62 3.85 10.23 -19.38
CA SER A 62 5.08 10.02 -18.63
C SER A 62 6.24 10.57 -19.45
N TYR A 63 7.37 10.75 -18.80
CA TYR A 63 8.59 11.22 -19.43
C TYR A 63 9.79 10.43 -18.93
N ALA A 64 10.81 10.35 -19.79
CA ALA A 64 12.08 9.72 -19.48
C ALA A 64 13.18 10.78 -19.49
N ILE A 65 14.00 10.81 -18.44
CA ILE A 65 15.23 11.60 -18.38
C ILE A 65 16.40 10.64 -18.59
N ILE A 66 17.14 10.86 -19.67
CA ILE A 66 18.27 10.02 -20.11
C ILE A 66 19.41 10.95 -20.50
N THR A 67 20.49 10.96 -19.70
CA THR A 67 21.64 11.84 -19.91
C THR A 67 22.60 11.28 -20.96
N ASN A 68 22.78 9.95 -21.00
CA ASN A 68 23.64 9.27 -21.96
C ASN A 68 23.05 9.29 -23.38
N PRO A 69 23.69 9.92 -24.38
CA PRO A 69 23.15 10.02 -25.74
C PRO A 69 22.98 8.66 -26.44
N LYS A 70 23.88 7.70 -26.18
CA LYS A 70 23.81 6.35 -26.77
C LYS A 70 22.64 5.57 -26.22
N LEU A 71 22.43 5.59 -24.89
CA LEU A 71 21.26 4.97 -24.26
C LEU A 71 19.97 5.63 -24.73
N LYS A 72 19.97 6.96 -24.84
CA LYS A 72 18.82 7.72 -25.34
C LYS A 72 18.46 7.30 -26.77
N GLN A 73 19.43 7.15 -27.67
CA GLN A 73 19.19 6.69 -29.03
C GLN A 73 18.58 5.28 -29.05
N GLN A 74 19.09 4.36 -28.23
CA GLN A 74 18.56 3.00 -28.11
C GLN A 74 17.12 2.99 -27.57
N PHE A 75 16.85 3.80 -26.54
CA PHE A 75 15.51 3.98 -25.98
C PHE A 75 14.53 4.54 -27.02
N ASP A 76 14.89 5.62 -27.70
CA ASP A 76 14.07 6.26 -28.74
C ASP A 76 13.76 5.30 -29.90
N PHE A 77 14.73 4.48 -30.30
CA PHE A 77 14.53 3.44 -31.31
C PHE A 77 13.47 2.43 -30.86
N ARG A 78 13.60 1.89 -29.64
CA ARG A 78 12.63 0.93 -29.08
C ARG A 78 11.24 1.53 -28.91
N MET A 79 11.13 2.76 -28.43
CA MET A 79 9.85 3.47 -28.30
C MET A 79 9.15 3.68 -29.64
N THR A 80 9.92 3.90 -30.71
CA THR A 80 9.40 4.00 -32.07
C THR A 80 8.89 2.66 -32.58
N CYS A 81 9.68 1.59 -32.41
CA CYS A 81 9.28 0.24 -32.82
C CYS A 81 8.01 -0.24 -32.09
N ASN A 82 7.83 0.14 -30.83
CA ASN A 82 6.67 -0.27 -30.02
C ASN A 82 5.43 0.62 -30.24
N ALA A 83 5.46 1.57 -31.19
CA ALA A 83 4.39 2.53 -31.43
C ALA A 83 3.95 3.33 -30.18
N HIS A 84 4.81 3.46 -29.16
CA HIS A 84 4.50 4.15 -27.91
C HIS A 84 4.57 5.69 -28.02
N ARG A 85 4.60 6.24 -29.25
CA ARG A 85 4.65 7.69 -29.53
C ARG A 85 3.28 8.31 -29.74
N MET A 86 2.22 7.71 -29.20
CA MET A 86 0.87 8.26 -29.31
C MET A 86 0.80 9.62 -28.60
N LYS A 87 0.37 10.65 -29.34
CA LYS A 87 0.27 12.02 -28.84
C LYS A 87 -1.12 12.22 -28.24
N ASN A 88 -1.18 12.37 -26.91
CA ASN A 88 -2.37 12.89 -26.25
C ASN A 88 -2.30 14.43 -26.25
N CYS A 89 -3.16 15.08 -27.03
CA CYS A 89 -3.18 16.55 -27.15
C CYS A 89 -3.53 17.27 -25.84
N VAL A 90 -4.23 16.59 -24.92
CA VAL A 90 -4.60 17.13 -23.61
C VAL A 90 -3.49 16.92 -22.57
N ALA A 91 -2.66 15.90 -22.75
CA ALA A 91 -1.63 15.54 -21.78
C ALA A 91 -0.57 16.63 -21.58
N PHE A 92 -0.08 17.26 -22.67
CA PHE A 92 0.95 18.28 -22.57
C PHE A 92 0.49 19.54 -21.81
N PRO A 93 -0.65 20.18 -22.15
CA PRO A 93 -1.19 21.27 -21.35
C PRO A 93 -1.43 20.89 -19.88
N ALA A 94 -1.95 19.69 -19.63
CA ALA A 94 -2.19 19.21 -18.27
C ALA A 94 -0.90 19.04 -17.46
N ILE A 95 0.16 18.48 -18.05
CA ILE A 95 1.50 18.40 -17.42
C ILE A 95 2.03 19.78 -17.09
N ILE A 96 1.95 20.71 -18.05
CA ILE A 96 2.44 22.07 -17.85
C ILE A 96 1.69 22.70 -16.68
N ALA A 97 0.36 22.64 -16.68
CA ALA A 97 -0.45 23.17 -15.58
C ALA A 97 -0.12 22.49 -14.24
N ALA A 98 -0.01 21.16 -14.21
CA ALA A 98 0.32 20.39 -13.02
C ALA A 98 1.64 20.86 -12.38
N TYR A 99 2.73 20.92 -13.15
CA TYR A 99 4.04 21.30 -12.62
C TYR A 99 4.23 22.79 -12.39
N THR A 100 3.48 23.66 -13.07
CA THR A 100 3.67 25.13 -12.95
C THR A 100 2.65 25.83 -12.08
N GLN A 101 1.48 25.23 -11.83
CA GLN A 101 0.34 25.91 -11.19
C GLN A 101 -0.28 25.12 -10.02
N CYS A 102 0.02 23.83 -9.87
CA CYS A 102 -0.69 22.97 -8.92
C CYS A 102 0.15 22.54 -7.70
N SER A 103 1.28 23.18 -7.41
CA SER A 103 2.11 22.85 -6.23
C SER A 103 1.33 22.93 -4.92
N TYR A 104 0.49 23.96 -4.75
CA TYR A 104 -0.36 24.13 -3.57
C TYR A 104 -1.29 22.93 -3.31
N TRP A 105 -1.78 22.28 -4.37
CA TRP A 105 -2.66 21.13 -4.27
C TRP A 105 -1.87 19.89 -3.83
N VAL A 106 -0.60 19.77 -4.28
CA VAL A 106 0.31 18.70 -3.84
C VAL A 106 0.61 18.85 -2.35
N ASP A 107 0.86 20.06 -1.86
CA ASP A 107 1.13 20.28 -0.44
C ASP A 107 -0.07 19.93 0.45
N LYS A 108 -1.29 20.32 0.02
CA LYS A 108 -2.52 19.95 0.72
C LYS A 108 -2.78 18.44 0.71
N THR A 109 -2.56 17.77 -0.41
CA THR A 109 -2.77 16.31 -0.52
C THR A 109 -1.72 15.52 0.25
N ARG A 110 -0.47 15.98 0.30
CA ARG A 110 0.56 15.40 1.20
C ARG A 110 0.11 15.46 2.65
N LYS A 111 -0.38 16.61 3.12
CA LYS A 111 -0.92 16.75 4.48
C LYS A 111 -2.11 15.82 4.72
N LEU A 112 -3.02 15.71 3.75
CA LEU A 112 -4.16 14.79 3.84
C LEU A 112 -3.72 13.32 4.02
N TYR A 113 -2.81 12.84 3.16
CA TYR A 113 -2.37 11.44 3.19
C TYR A 113 -1.59 11.11 4.46
N ARG A 114 -0.82 12.09 4.94
CA ARG A 114 -0.14 12.08 6.22
C ARG A 114 -1.11 11.92 7.40
N ASP A 115 -2.14 12.76 7.44
CA ASP A 115 -3.12 12.72 8.53
C ASP A 115 -3.92 11.40 8.48
N ASN A 116 -4.22 10.89 7.27
CA ASN A 116 -4.81 9.57 7.07
C ASN A 116 -3.91 8.42 7.57
N PHE A 117 -2.61 8.47 7.30
CA PHE A 117 -1.64 7.51 7.83
C PHE A 117 -1.66 7.51 9.37
N LEU A 118 -1.64 8.70 9.99
CA LEU A 118 -1.69 8.85 11.43
C LEU A 118 -2.98 8.29 12.04
N ILE A 119 -4.12 8.42 11.37
CA ILE A 119 -5.38 7.79 11.81
C ILE A 119 -5.23 6.27 11.89
N VAL A 120 -4.72 5.64 10.83
CA VAL A 120 -4.52 4.18 10.78
C VAL A 120 -3.55 3.72 11.87
N LYS A 121 -2.41 4.41 11.97
CA LYS A 121 -1.38 4.11 12.97
C LYS A 121 -1.90 4.25 14.40
N LYS A 122 -2.55 5.38 14.73
CA LYS A 122 -3.13 5.64 16.06
C LYS A 122 -4.24 4.66 16.41
N PHE A 123 -4.95 4.09 15.43
CA PHE A 123 -5.98 3.09 15.68
C PHE A 123 -5.37 1.72 16.04
N PHE A 124 -4.45 1.20 15.22
CA PHE A 124 -3.90 -0.15 15.42
C PHE A 124 -2.80 -0.25 16.48
N LEU A 125 -2.09 0.84 16.78
CA LEU A 125 -1.06 0.84 17.84
C LEU A 125 -1.62 0.98 19.26
N GLN A 126 -2.94 1.04 19.44
CA GLN A 126 -3.56 0.95 20.76
C GLN A 126 -3.33 -0.45 21.34
N GLU A 127 -3.24 -0.55 22.68
CA GLU A 127 -2.94 -1.82 23.38
C GLU A 127 -3.80 -3.00 22.92
N LYS A 128 -5.06 -2.72 22.55
CA LYS A 128 -6.03 -3.72 22.11
C LYS A 128 -5.62 -4.44 20.81
N TYR A 129 -5.06 -3.72 19.83
CA TYR A 129 -4.79 -4.26 18.49
C TYR A 129 -3.29 -4.41 18.18
N SER A 130 -2.42 -3.83 19.01
CA SER A 130 -0.96 -3.80 18.78
C SER A 130 -0.32 -5.20 18.73
N ASN A 131 -0.96 -6.20 19.34
CA ASN A 131 -0.51 -7.59 19.30
C ASN A 131 -1.09 -8.39 18.12
N LEU A 132 -2.00 -7.80 17.34
CA LEU A 132 -2.70 -8.45 16.23
C LEU A 132 -2.31 -7.89 14.86
N VAL A 133 -1.95 -6.61 14.78
CA VAL A 133 -1.73 -5.90 13.51
C VAL A 133 -0.44 -5.09 13.59
N ASP A 134 0.43 -5.24 12.58
CA ASP A 134 1.59 -4.36 12.41
C ASP A 134 1.35 -3.37 11.27
N VAL A 135 1.59 -2.09 11.55
CA VAL A 135 1.51 -1.00 10.56
C VAL A 135 2.92 -0.56 10.19
N VAL A 136 3.25 -0.54 8.89
CA VAL A 136 4.58 -0.12 8.42
C VAL A 136 4.75 1.38 8.58
N GLU A 137 5.92 1.80 9.07
CA GLU A 137 6.33 3.20 9.02
C GLU A 137 6.62 3.59 7.57
N GLN A 138 5.66 4.26 6.95
CA GLN A 138 5.72 4.60 5.54
C GLN A 138 6.40 5.95 5.30
N GLU A 139 7.48 5.95 4.53
CA GLU A 139 8.23 7.17 4.19
C GLU A 139 7.65 7.93 2.97
N ALA A 140 7.00 7.20 2.05
CA ALA A 140 6.52 7.76 0.79
C ALA A 140 5.29 7.05 0.25
N THR A 141 4.64 7.68 -0.74
CA THR A 141 3.38 7.26 -1.36
C THR A 141 2.17 7.36 -0.42
N PHE A 142 0.98 7.14 -0.98
CA PHE A 142 -0.28 7.06 -0.24
C PHE A 142 -0.80 5.62 -0.14
N LEU A 143 0.08 4.61 -0.31
CA LEU A 143 -0.29 3.20 -0.36
C LEU A 143 0.31 2.47 0.85
N LEU A 144 -0.44 2.42 1.95
CA LEU A 144 0.02 1.90 3.23
C LEU A 144 -0.01 0.37 3.26
N PHE A 145 1.10 -0.25 3.67
CA PHE A 145 1.15 -1.67 3.95
C PHE A 145 0.82 -1.95 5.42
N ILE A 146 -0.05 -2.93 5.64
CA ILE A 146 -0.49 -3.40 6.96
C ILE A 146 -0.36 -4.92 6.98
N ASN A 147 0.19 -5.46 8.07
CA ASN A 147 0.45 -6.87 8.24
C ASN A 147 -0.49 -7.48 9.28
N PHE A 148 -1.30 -8.44 8.84
CA PHE A 148 -2.27 -9.19 9.66
C PHE A 148 -1.75 -10.57 10.09
N ASN A 149 -0.50 -10.94 9.80
CA ASN A 149 0.02 -12.27 10.12
C ASN A 149 -0.12 -12.65 11.60
N LYS A 150 0.03 -11.67 12.51
CA LYS A 150 -0.21 -11.88 13.94
C LYS A 150 -1.67 -12.22 14.24
N ALA A 151 -2.62 -11.46 13.69
CA ALA A 151 -4.05 -11.76 13.79
C ALA A 151 -4.38 -13.14 13.21
N ILE A 152 -3.87 -13.47 12.02
CA ILE A 152 -4.13 -14.76 11.38
C ILE A 152 -3.59 -15.93 12.24
N ALA A 153 -2.43 -15.75 12.89
CA ALA A 153 -1.89 -16.75 13.81
C ALA A 153 -2.71 -16.82 15.12
N HIS A 154 -3.11 -15.68 15.66
CA HIS A 154 -3.89 -15.57 16.91
C HIS A 154 -5.26 -16.24 16.80
N PHE A 155 -5.97 -16.02 15.69
CA PHE A 155 -7.33 -16.55 15.52
C PHE A 155 -7.38 -18.01 15.04
N LYS A 156 -6.24 -18.66 14.82
CA LYS A 156 -6.16 -20.08 14.44
C LYS A 156 -6.70 -20.96 15.57
N TYR A 157 -7.49 -21.97 15.23
CA TYR A 157 -7.94 -22.99 16.18
C TYR A 157 -7.86 -24.41 15.59
N ILE A 158 -8.01 -25.41 16.45
CA ILE A 158 -8.08 -26.83 16.05
C ILE A 158 -9.52 -27.29 16.19
N ASP A 159 -10.09 -27.81 15.12
CA ASP A 159 -11.44 -28.37 15.15
C ASP A 159 -11.50 -29.56 16.13
N PRO A 160 -12.43 -29.56 17.11
CA PRO A 160 -12.47 -30.59 18.13
C PRO A 160 -12.83 -31.98 17.58
N MET A 161 -13.57 -32.04 16.47
CA MET A 161 -14.07 -33.26 15.82
C MET A 161 -13.09 -33.80 14.79
N THR A 162 -12.59 -32.96 13.89
CA THR A 162 -11.73 -33.39 12.77
C THR A 162 -10.24 -33.34 13.11
N LYS A 163 -9.86 -32.63 14.19
CA LYS A 163 -8.46 -32.35 14.58
C LYS A 163 -7.66 -31.57 13.54
N GLN A 164 -8.34 -30.94 12.58
CA GLN A 164 -7.71 -30.10 11.58
C GLN A 164 -7.51 -28.67 12.09
N GLU A 165 -6.48 -28.00 11.58
CA GLU A 165 -6.26 -26.58 11.83
C GLU A 165 -7.19 -25.74 10.94
N ILE A 166 -7.92 -24.82 11.56
CA ILE A 166 -8.80 -23.88 10.85
C ILE A 166 -8.31 -22.46 11.09
N TYR A 167 -8.30 -21.68 10.00
CA TYR A 167 -7.89 -20.28 9.99
C TYR A 167 -9.10 -19.41 9.62
N PRO A 168 -9.71 -18.69 10.59
CA PRO A 168 -10.85 -17.80 10.31
C PRO A 168 -10.50 -16.66 9.37
N LEU A 169 -9.27 -16.14 9.47
CA LEU A 169 -8.67 -15.26 8.47
C LEU A 169 -7.95 -16.13 7.43
N PRO A 170 -8.29 -16.04 6.14
CA PRO A 170 -7.72 -16.92 5.13
C PRO A 170 -6.25 -16.58 4.82
N ARG A 171 -5.52 -17.57 4.30
CA ARG A 171 -4.11 -17.51 3.88
C ARG A 171 -3.93 -18.04 2.46
N ASN A 172 -2.94 -17.52 1.75
CA ASN A 172 -2.57 -18.00 0.40
C ASN A 172 -1.34 -18.93 0.42
N ILE A 173 -0.42 -18.81 1.41
CA ILE A 173 0.86 -19.53 1.45
C ILE A 173 1.20 -20.00 2.88
N ASP A 174 1.73 -21.21 3.02
CA ASP A 174 2.30 -21.69 4.29
C ASP A 174 3.64 -20.98 4.59
N ILE A 175 3.71 -20.23 5.67
CA ILE A 175 4.88 -19.42 6.06
C ILE A 175 6.11 -20.25 6.51
N VAL A 176 5.95 -21.54 6.77
CA VAL A 176 7.04 -22.45 7.17
C VAL A 176 7.61 -23.17 5.95
N THR A 177 6.77 -23.49 4.96
CA THR A 177 7.15 -24.33 3.82
C THR A 177 7.15 -23.62 2.47
N GLY A 178 6.59 -22.41 2.38
CA GLY A 178 6.50 -21.60 1.16
C GLY A 178 5.56 -22.18 0.08
N LYS A 179 4.75 -23.19 0.41
CA LYS A 179 3.84 -23.86 -0.52
C LYS A 179 2.41 -23.33 -0.38
N SER A 180 1.67 -23.23 -1.49
CA SER A 180 0.22 -22.97 -1.46
C SER A 180 -0.49 -24.06 -0.65
N PHE A 181 -1.27 -23.65 0.33
CA PHE A 181 -2.00 -24.52 1.24
C PHE A 181 -3.41 -24.80 0.68
N ILE A 182 -3.82 -26.07 0.64
CA ILE A 182 -5.19 -26.51 0.34
C ILE A 182 -5.75 -27.14 1.62
N PRO A 183 -6.43 -26.38 2.50
CA PRO A 183 -7.31 -26.97 3.49
C PRO A 183 -8.55 -27.55 2.79
N GLU A 184 -8.88 -28.79 3.13
CA GLU A 184 -10.22 -29.34 2.85
C GLU A 184 -11.20 -28.73 3.88
N ILE A 185 -12.28 -28.10 3.40
CA ILE A 185 -13.27 -27.39 4.23
C ILE A 185 -14.51 -28.25 4.45
N ASN A 186 -15.11 -28.18 5.64
CA ASN A 186 -16.43 -28.74 5.93
C ASN A 186 -17.39 -27.82 6.72
N ASP A 187 -17.20 -26.49 6.70
CA ASP A 187 -17.99 -25.57 7.54
C ASP A 187 -18.27 -24.19 6.92
N GLY A 188 -18.79 -24.17 5.69
CA GLY A 188 -19.77 -23.16 5.25
C GLY A 188 -19.30 -21.72 5.00
N GLY A 189 -18.02 -21.41 5.15
CA GLY A 189 -17.39 -20.22 4.55
C GLY A 189 -16.55 -20.66 3.35
N THR A 190 -16.85 -20.18 2.15
CA THR A 190 -16.13 -20.57 0.92
C THR A 190 -14.70 -20.04 0.93
N PHE A 191 -13.75 -20.92 1.25
CA PHE A 191 -12.34 -20.77 0.92
C PHE A 191 -12.07 -21.44 -0.44
N ASP A 192 -11.32 -20.76 -1.30
CA ASP A 192 -10.80 -21.31 -2.56
C ASP A 192 -9.26 -21.13 -2.55
N PRO A 193 -8.46 -22.20 -2.45
CA PRO A 193 -7.00 -22.14 -2.44
C PRO A 193 -6.40 -21.71 -3.79
N LEU A 194 -7.22 -21.59 -4.83
CA LEU A 194 -6.86 -21.01 -6.13
C LEU A 194 -7.19 -19.51 -6.21
N ASN A 195 -7.73 -18.91 -5.14
CA ASN A 195 -8.12 -17.51 -5.11
C ASN A 195 -7.04 -16.64 -4.45
N PRO A 196 -6.17 -15.94 -5.23
CA PRO A 196 -5.16 -15.04 -4.69
C PRO A 196 -5.74 -13.77 -4.00
N ASP A 197 -7.07 -13.68 -3.88
CA ASP A 197 -7.82 -12.61 -3.24
C ASP A 197 -8.56 -13.10 -1.96
N ALA A 198 -8.07 -14.14 -1.28
CA ALA A 198 -8.79 -14.75 -0.16
C ALA A 198 -9.02 -13.79 1.02
N LEU A 199 -7.99 -13.04 1.44
CA LEU A 199 -8.09 -12.06 2.54
C LEU A 199 -8.98 -10.87 2.15
N LYS A 200 -8.84 -10.38 0.93
CA LYS A 200 -9.63 -9.32 0.32
C LYS A 200 -11.11 -9.73 0.23
N SER A 201 -11.40 -10.96 -0.18
CA SER A 201 -12.77 -11.49 -0.26
C SER A 201 -13.38 -11.58 1.14
N PHE A 202 -12.63 -12.09 2.12
CA PHE A 202 -13.07 -12.16 3.50
C PHE A 202 -13.45 -10.79 4.08
N PHE A 203 -12.58 -9.79 3.95
CA PHE A 203 -12.86 -8.43 4.45
C PHE A 203 -14.00 -7.77 3.65
N PHE A 204 -14.09 -8.02 2.35
CA PHE A 204 -15.19 -7.49 1.55
C PHE A 204 -16.55 -8.09 1.95
N GLU A 205 -16.62 -9.40 2.14
CA GLU A 205 -17.86 -10.08 2.52
C GLU A 205 -18.30 -9.78 3.95
N ARG A 206 -17.34 -9.71 4.89
CA ARG A 206 -17.63 -9.47 6.31
C ARG A 206 -17.91 -8.01 6.62
N ILE A 207 -17.14 -7.10 6.03
CA ILE A 207 -17.16 -5.68 6.43
C ILE A 207 -17.14 -4.69 5.26
N ALA A 208 -17.27 -5.16 4.02
CA ALA A 208 -17.29 -4.33 2.81
C ALA A 208 -16.08 -3.39 2.69
N VAL A 209 -14.90 -3.86 3.12
CA VAL A 209 -13.61 -3.17 2.95
C VAL A 209 -12.82 -3.86 1.84
N LEU A 210 -12.30 -3.08 0.89
CA LEU A 210 -11.51 -3.58 -0.23
C LEU A 210 -10.08 -3.02 -0.17
N PHE A 211 -9.10 -3.88 -0.35
CA PHE A 211 -7.68 -3.55 -0.45
C PHE A 211 -7.01 -4.42 -1.51
N MET A 212 -5.72 -4.18 -1.76
CA MET A 212 -4.89 -5.11 -2.53
C MET A 212 -4.12 -6.01 -1.56
N GLU A 213 -4.02 -7.30 -1.88
CA GLU A 213 -3.23 -8.23 -1.08
C GLU A 213 -1.74 -8.14 -1.41
N GLY A 214 -0.91 -8.39 -0.41
CA GLY A 214 0.55 -8.46 -0.56
C GLY A 214 0.99 -9.55 -1.53
N ALA A 215 0.29 -10.69 -1.56
CA ALA A 215 0.56 -11.81 -2.46
C ALA A 215 0.50 -11.41 -3.95
N GLN A 216 -0.29 -10.39 -4.31
CA GLN A 216 -0.35 -9.87 -5.69
C GLN A 216 0.94 -9.20 -6.15
N PHE A 217 1.86 -8.86 -5.24
CA PHE A 217 3.17 -8.28 -5.57
C PHE A 217 4.25 -9.34 -5.83
N SER A 218 3.87 -10.62 -5.92
CA SER A 218 4.78 -11.74 -6.22
C SER A 218 5.95 -11.86 -5.24
N LEU A 219 5.73 -11.46 -3.99
CA LEU A 219 6.66 -11.64 -2.88
C LEU A 219 6.39 -13.00 -2.23
N GLU A 220 7.45 -13.75 -1.92
CA GLU A 220 7.35 -15.05 -1.26
C GLU A 220 6.69 -14.95 0.13
N ASP A 221 6.81 -13.78 0.78
CA ASP A 221 6.28 -13.45 2.11
C ASP A 221 5.13 -12.43 2.08
N GLY A 222 4.49 -12.23 0.92
CA GLY A 222 3.39 -11.27 0.75
C GLY A 222 2.06 -11.70 1.39
N ASP A 223 1.96 -12.93 1.91
CA ASP A 223 0.75 -13.43 2.56
C ASP A 223 0.46 -12.73 3.90
N GLY A 224 -0.82 -12.51 4.19
CA GLY A 224 -1.26 -11.76 5.38
C GLY A 224 -0.97 -10.24 5.33
N TRP A 225 -0.31 -9.75 4.28
CA TRP A 225 -0.12 -8.32 4.04
C TRP A 225 -1.27 -7.75 3.21
N ILE A 226 -1.67 -6.54 3.51
CA ILE A 226 -2.60 -5.75 2.70
C ILE A 226 -1.98 -4.40 2.35
N ARG A 227 -2.42 -3.83 1.23
CA ARG A 227 -2.09 -2.48 0.78
C ARG A 227 -3.35 -1.63 0.72
N LEU A 228 -3.44 -0.68 1.63
CA LEU A 228 -4.54 0.27 1.78
C LEU A 228 -4.23 1.57 1.05
N ASN A 229 -5.20 2.09 0.29
CA ASN A 229 -5.10 3.38 -0.37
C ASN A 229 -5.55 4.51 0.56
N LEU A 230 -4.62 5.38 0.96
CA LEU A 230 -4.86 6.53 1.82
C LEU A 230 -5.30 7.78 1.06
N ALA A 231 -5.36 7.76 -0.28
CA ALA A 231 -5.79 8.90 -1.08
C ALA A 231 -7.32 9.04 -1.12
N THR A 232 -7.90 9.33 0.05
CA THR A 232 -9.34 9.47 0.26
C THR A 232 -9.63 10.41 1.43
N GLU A 233 -10.92 10.68 1.69
CA GLU A 233 -11.35 11.52 2.81
C GLU A 233 -11.07 10.84 4.17
N PRO A 234 -10.68 11.60 5.22
CA PRO A 234 -10.33 11.02 6.52
C PRO A 234 -11.46 10.22 7.17
N LYS A 235 -12.71 10.61 6.92
CA LYS A 235 -13.90 9.89 7.41
C LYS A 235 -14.00 8.47 6.84
N ILE A 236 -13.54 8.26 5.60
CA ILE A 236 -13.52 6.95 4.98
C ILE A 236 -12.43 6.09 5.63
N ILE A 237 -11.27 6.67 5.93
CA ILE A 237 -10.20 5.95 6.66
C ILE A 237 -10.66 5.56 8.05
N LEU A 238 -11.31 6.47 8.79
CA LEU A 238 -11.90 6.18 10.11
C LEU A 238 -12.89 5.01 10.02
N GLU A 239 -13.82 5.06 9.08
CA GLU A 239 -14.79 3.98 8.87
C GLU A 239 -14.10 2.64 8.58
N ILE A 240 -13.08 2.64 7.72
CA ILE A 240 -12.32 1.43 7.38
C ILE A 240 -11.68 0.83 8.63
N VAL A 241 -10.95 1.63 9.42
CA VAL A 241 -10.25 1.09 10.60
C VAL A 241 -11.23 0.62 11.68
N HIS A 242 -12.35 1.33 11.88
CA HIS A 242 -13.40 0.91 12.81
C HIS A 242 -13.99 -0.44 12.42
N ARG A 243 -14.37 -0.62 11.16
CA ARG A 243 -14.90 -1.90 10.67
C ARG A 243 -13.92 -3.05 10.81
N ILE A 244 -12.63 -2.80 10.55
CA ILE A 244 -11.59 -3.80 10.78
C ILE A 244 -11.49 -4.14 12.28
N GLY A 245 -11.51 -3.14 13.15
CA GLY A 245 -11.50 -3.35 14.60
C GLY A 245 -12.70 -4.17 15.09
N GLU A 246 -13.91 -3.87 14.61
CA GLU A 246 -15.12 -4.62 14.94
C GLU A 246 -15.03 -6.08 14.48
N LEU A 247 -14.45 -6.34 13.30
CA LEU A 247 -14.22 -7.70 12.81
C LEU A 247 -13.25 -8.47 13.71
N LEU A 248 -12.13 -7.84 14.12
CA LEU A 248 -11.18 -8.47 15.05
C LEU A 248 -11.84 -8.77 16.41
N ASP A 249 -12.71 -7.87 16.90
CA ASP A 249 -13.46 -8.09 18.14
C ASP A 249 -14.46 -9.25 18.01
N GLN A 250 -15.16 -9.35 16.87
CA GLN A 250 -16.07 -10.46 16.59
C GLN A 250 -15.33 -11.80 16.57
N LEU A 251 -14.18 -11.87 15.90
CA LEU A 251 -13.34 -13.07 15.85
C LEU A 251 -12.86 -13.49 17.25
N GLU A 252 -12.52 -12.53 18.11
CA GLU A 252 -12.14 -12.78 19.49
C GLU A 252 -13.29 -13.39 20.31
N GLU A 253 -14.51 -12.89 20.15
CA GLU A 253 -15.69 -13.46 20.82
C GLU A 253 -16.09 -14.83 20.26
N GLU A 254 -15.93 -15.07 18.95
CA GLU A 254 -16.14 -16.39 18.34
C GLU A 254 -15.20 -17.46 18.93
N ILE A 255 -13.93 -17.12 19.18
CA ILE A 255 -12.98 -18.03 19.82
C ILE A 255 -13.37 -18.31 21.27
N LYS A 256 -13.66 -17.27 22.06
CA LYS A 256 -14.09 -17.46 23.46
C LYS A 256 -15.36 -18.28 23.59
N ALA A 257 -16.27 -18.18 22.61
CA ALA A 257 -17.50 -18.97 22.59
C ALA A 257 -17.25 -20.46 22.30
N ARG A 258 -16.17 -20.80 21.58
CA ARG A 258 -15.77 -22.17 21.25
C ARG A 258 -15.00 -22.86 22.37
N ASP A 259 -14.29 -22.09 23.19
CA ASP A 259 -13.55 -22.60 24.36
C ASP A 259 -14.45 -22.92 25.56
N LYS A 260 -15.73 -22.50 25.53
CA LYS A 260 -16.74 -22.76 26.56
C LYS A 260 -17.57 -24.01 26.27
#